data_AF-A0A2V6S7U1-F1
#
_entry.id   AF-A0A2V6S7U1-F1
#
_cell.length_a   1.000
_cell.length_b   1.000
_cell.length_c   1.000
_cell.angle_alpha   90.00
_cell.angle_beta   90.00
_cell.angle_gamma   90.00
#
_symmetry.space_group_name_H-M   'P 1'
#
loop_
_entity.id
_entity.type
_entity.pdbx_description
1 polymer ?
#
loop_
_entity_poly.entity_id
_entity_poly.type
_entity_poly.pdbx_seq_one_letter_code
_entity_poly.pdbx_strand_id
1 'polypeptide(L)' 'CANPPTDYASGHGLFTDRQWDWLIATDYTDYAVVEPAQVTVVLAGGYEIRDENYRLVRHPTLPQESLRAALREMSRFYR' A
#
# COMPACT_ATOMS: atom_id res chain seq x y z
N CYS A 1 1.85 -0.20 31.71
CA CYS A 1 2.18 0.56 30.49
C CYS A 1 1.77 -0.27 29.29
N ALA A 2 1.00 0.30 28.36
CA ALA A 2 0.70 -0.34 27.07
C ALA A 2 0.78 0.74 25.99
N ASN A 3 1.69 0.57 25.04
CA ASN A 3 1.78 1.46 23.89
C ASN A 3 0.73 1.04 22.86
N PRO A 4 0.04 1.99 22.20
CA PRO A 4 -0.85 1.63 21.10
C PRO A 4 -0.05 0.93 19.98
N PRO A 5 -0.64 -0.06 19.28
CA PRO A 5 0.03 -0.77 18.18
C PRO A 5 0.60 0.14 17.08
N THR A 6 -0.03 1.30 16.89
CA THR A 6 0.46 2.32 15.96
C THR A 6 1.87 2.79 16.29
N ASP A 7 2.36 2.69 17.52
CA ASP A 7 3.70 3.16 17.86
C ASP A 7 4.81 2.27 17.33
N TYR A 8 4.51 1.02 16.92
CA TYR A 8 5.54 0.02 16.57
C TYR A 8 5.19 -0.87 15.38
N ALA A 9 3.97 -0.78 14.84
CA ALA A 9 3.55 -1.57 13.69
C ALA A 9 2.73 -0.75 12.70
N SER A 10 2.77 -1.16 11.44
CA SER A 10 1.83 -0.76 10.39
C SER A 10 0.78 -1.85 10.22
N GLY A 11 -0.49 -1.48 10.32
CA GLY A 11 -1.62 -2.39 10.11
C GLY A 11 -2.51 -2.61 11.33
N HIS A 12 -3.37 -3.62 11.22
CA HIS A 12 -4.41 -3.94 12.19
C HIS A 12 -4.40 -5.43 12.52
N GLY A 13 -5.03 -5.79 13.65
CA GLY A 13 -5.16 -7.20 14.03
C GLY A 13 -5.97 -7.99 13.01
N LEU A 14 -5.49 -9.19 12.67
CA LEU A 14 -6.12 -10.07 11.67
C LEU A 14 -7.51 -10.59 12.08
N PHE A 15 -7.81 -10.60 13.38
CA PHE A 15 -9.08 -11.08 13.93
C PHE A 15 -10.01 -9.94 14.33
N THR A 16 -10.11 -8.92 13.48
CA THR A 16 -11.01 -7.79 13.63
C THR A 16 -11.96 -7.72 12.44
N ASP A 17 -13.14 -7.11 12.60
CA ASP A 17 -14.10 -6.91 11.50
C ASP A 17 -13.66 -5.82 10.50
N ARG A 18 -12.45 -5.29 10.66
CA ARG A 18 -11.95 -4.20 9.83
C ARG A 18 -11.49 -4.74 8.48
N GLN A 19 -12.14 -4.29 7.41
CA GLN A 19 -11.61 -4.46 6.06
C GLN A 19 -10.47 -3.47 5.81
N TRP A 20 -9.53 -3.87 4.95
CA TRP A 20 -8.46 -3.00 4.48
C TRP A 20 -8.87 -2.39 3.14
N ASP A 21 -8.67 -1.08 3.01
CA ASP A 21 -8.88 -0.39 1.73
C ASP A 21 -7.66 -0.58 0.81
N TRP A 22 -6.48 -0.74 1.41
CA TRP A 22 -5.21 -1.02 0.73
C TRP A 22 -4.21 -1.73 1.64
N LEU A 23 -3.24 -2.40 1.04
CA LEU A 23 -2.06 -2.99 1.68
C LEU A 23 -0.78 -2.48 1.01
N ILE A 24 0.34 -2.53 1.72
CA ILE A 24 1.67 -2.21 1.16
C ILE A 24 2.51 -3.48 1.18
N ALA A 25 3.13 -3.78 0.05
CA ALA A 25 4.25 -4.71 -0.04
C ALA A 25 5.46 -3.93 -0.53
N THR A 26 6.64 -4.18 0.02
CA THR A 26 7.85 -3.43 -0.31
C THR A 26 9.04 -4.37 -0.38
N ASP A 27 9.96 -4.06 -1.28
CA ASP A 27 11.35 -4.47 -1.16
C ASP A 27 12.21 -3.24 -0.81
N TYR A 28 13.52 -3.27 -1.13
CA TYR A 28 14.45 -2.18 -0.83
C TYR A 28 14.30 -0.96 -1.75
N THR A 29 13.84 -1.14 -2.98
CA THR A 29 13.84 -0.10 -4.02
C THR A 29 12.46 0.17 -4.59
N ASP A 30 11.59 -0.84 -4.56
CA ASP A 30 10.27 -0.85 -5.15
C ASP A 30 9.21 -1.14 -4.09
N TYR A 31 7.99 -0.66 -4.34
CA TYR A 31 6.84 -0.96 -3.49
C TYR A 31 5.58 -1.12 -4.32
N ALA A 32 4.62 -1.85 -3.76
CA ALA A 32 3.31 -2.06 -4.33
C ALA A 32 2.24 -1.63 -3.33
N VAL A 33 1.25 -0.89 -3.83
CA VAL A 33 -0.01 -0.62 -3.14
C VAL A 33 -1.06 -1.54 -3.73
N VAL A 34 -1.56 -2.45 -2.89
CA VAL A 34 -2.55 -3.46 -3.25
C VAL A 34 -3.91 -2.97 -2.80
N GLU A 35 -4.78 -2.65 -3.74
CA GLU A 35 -6.19 -2.34 -3.51
C GLU A 35 -7.05 -3.53 -3.95
N PRO A 36 -8.31 -3.67 -3.50
CA PRO A 36 -9.16 -4.78 -3.90
C PRO A 36 -9.34 -4.93 -5.42
N ALA A 37 -9.39 -3.81 -6.16
CA ALA A 37 -9.64 -3.80 -7.60
C ALA A 37 -8.38 -3.73 -8.46
N GLN A 38 -7.23 -3.37 -7.88
CA GLN A 38 -6.00 -3.15 -8.64
C GLN A 38 -4.74 -3.17 -7.76
N VAL A 39 -3.58 -3.35 -8.39
CA VAL A 39 -2.27 -3.25 -7.76
C VAL A 39 -1.45 -2.20 -8.47
N THR A 40 -1.02 -1.17 -7.76
CA THR A 40 -0.05 -0.18 -8.27
C THR A 40 1.34 -0.59 -7.83
N VAL A 41 2.22 -0.94 -8.78
CA VAL A 41 3.63 -1.22 -8.54
C VAL A 41 4.43 0.01 -8.92
N VAL A 42 5.16 0.58 -7.95
CA VAL A 42 6.04 1.72 -8.14
C VAL A 42 7.48 1.22 -8.21
N LEU A 43 8.12 1.53 -9.32
CA LEU A 43 9.47 1.13 -9.68
C LEU A 43 10.36 2.38 -9.75
N ALA A 44 11.69 2.20 -9.71
CA ALA A 44 12.63 3.31 -9.87
C ALA A 44 12.37 4.20 -11.11
N GLY A 45 11.82 3.64 -12.20
CA GLY A 45 11.58 4.33 -13.47
C GLY A 45 10.13 4.77 -13.73
N GLY A 46 9.19 4.52 -12.82
CA GLY A 46 7.77 4.82 -13.07
C GLY A 46 6.84 3.92 -12.27
N TYR A 47 5.66 3.63 -12.84
CA TYR A 47 4.69 2.74 -12.22
C TYR A 47 3.95 1.89 -13.24
N GLU A 48 3.49 0.74 -12.79
CA GLU A 48 2.55 -0.13 -13.51
C GLU A 48 1.30 -0.31 -12.65
N ILE A 49 0.11 -0.39 -13.28
CA ILE A 49 -1.12 -0.79 -12.60
C ILE A 49 -1.60 -2.10 -13.18
N ARG A 50 -1.91 -3.05 -12.30
CA ARG A 50 -2.46 -4.37 -12.64
C ARG A 50 -3.89 -4.47 -12.13
N ASP A 51 -4.79 -5.04 -12.93
CA ASP A 51 -6.19 -5.25 -12.54
C ASP A 51 -6.34 -6.37 -11.49
N GLU A 52 -7.58 -6.65 -11.09
CA GLU A 52 -7.95 -7.75 -10.16
C GLU A 52 -7.48 -9.15 -10.62
N ASN A 53 -7.25 -9.33 -11.93
CA ASN A 53 -6.72 -10.56 -12.52
C ASN A 53 -5.19 -10.49 -12.72
N TYR A 54 -4.56 -9.47 -12.14
CA TYR A 54 -3.14 -9.16 -12.21
C TYR A 54 -2.61 -8.90 -13.63
N ARG A 55 -3.45 -8.37 -14.53
CA ARG A 55 -3.07 -7.99 -15.89
C ARG A 55 -2.74 -6.50 -15.99
N LEU A 56 -1.74 -6.16 -16.80
CA LEU A 56 -1.32 -4.78 -17.02
C LEU A 56 -2.44 -3.93 -17.64
N VAL A 57 -2.75 -2.79 -17.00
CA VAL A 57 -3.70 -1.79 -17.48
C VAL A 57 -2.96 -0.80 -18.38
N ARG A 58 -3.39 -0.67 -19.64
CA ARG A 58 -2.69 0.16 -20.65
C ARG A 58 -2.85 1.67 -20.44
N HIS A 59 -4.00 2.11 -19.94
CA HIS A 59 -4.30 3.53 -19.70
C HIS A 59 -4.78 3.68 -18.26
N PRO A 60 -3.88 3.51 -17.28
CA PRO A 60 -4.28 3.47 -15.89
C PRO A 60 -4.64 4.86 -15.37
N THR A 61 -5.61 4.92 -14.47
CA THR A 61 -5.84 6.11 -13.64
C THR A 61 -5.19 5.86 -12.29
N LEU A 62 -4.29 6.75 -11.89
CA LEU A 62 -3.53 6.56 -10.67
C LEU A 62 -4.41 6.79 -9.41
N PRO A 63 -4.43 5.86 -8.44
CA PRO A 63 -5.18 5.99 -7.18
C PRO A 63 -4.45 6.94 -6.22
N GLN A 64 -4.59 8.24 -6.44
CA GLN A 64 -3.83 9.28 -5.73
C GLN A 64 -3.98 9.22 -4.21
N GLU A 65 -5.17 8.87 -3.72
CA GLU A 65 -5.46 8.81 -2.27
C GLU A 65 -4.74 7.65 -1.60
N SER A 66 -4.94 6.42 -2.10
CA SER A 66 -4.30 5.21 -1.59
C SER A 66 -2.78 5.29 -1.64
N LEU A 67 -2.20 5.81 -2.74
CA LEU A 67 -0.75 6.02 -2.83
C LEU A 67 -0.23 7.02 -1.81
N ARG A 68 -0.93 8.15 -1.61
CA ARG A 68 -0.53 9.14 -0.62
C ARG A 68 -0.62 8.58 0.80
N ALA A 69 -1.66 7.81 1.09
CA ALA A 69 -1.83 7.15 2.39
C ALA A 69 -0.71 6.13 2.64
N ALA A 70 -0.38 5.32 1.62
CA ALA A 70 0.71 4.36 1.68
C ALA A 70 2.07 5.03 1.92
N LEU A 71 2.38 6.10 1.18
CA LEU A 71 3.62 6.87 1.37
C LEU A 71 3.73 7.46 2.79
N ARG A 72 2.62 7.99 3.33
CA ARG A 72 2.58 8.49 4.71
C ARG A 72 2.87 7.37 5.71
N GLU A 73 2.25 6.21 5.54
CA GLU A 73 2.45 5.07 6.42
C GLU A 73 3.89 4.54 6.37
N MET A 74 4.46 4.38 5.16
CA MET A 74 5.87 4.00 4.99
C MET A 74 6.82 5.01 5.65
N SER A 75 6.51 6.31 5.55
CA SER A 75 7.35 7.37 6.12
C SER A 75 7.31 7.47 7.65
N ARG A 76 6.31 6.87 8.29
CA ARG A 76 5.93 7.15 9.69
C ARG A 76 7.00 6.81 10.71
N PHE A 77 7.88 5.87 10.39
CA PHE A 77 8.96 5.42 11.30
C PHE A 77 10.33 6.02 10.97
N TYR A 78 10.45 6.79 9.89
CA TYR A 78 11.68 7.51 9.56
C TYR A 78 11.82 8.76 10.44
N ARG A 79 13.06 9.13 10.75
CA ARG A 79 13.42 10.31 11.54
C ARG A 79 13.96 11.42 10.65
#